data_AF-A0A0S2S2V0-F1
#
_entry.id   AF-A0A0S2S2V0-F1
#
_cell.length_a   1.000
_cell.length_b   1.000
_cell.length_c   1.000
_cell.angle_alpha   90.00
_cell.angle_beta   90.00
_cell.angle_gamma   90.00
#
_symmetry.space_group_name_H-M   'P 1'
#
loop_
_entity.id
_entity.type
_entity.pdbx_description
1 polymer ?
#
loop_
_entity_poly.entity_id
_entity_poly.type
_entity_poly.pdbx_seq_one_letter_code
_entity_poly.pdbx_strand_id
1 'polypeptide(L)'
;MNLPKIILGIPGYWKTRDEFIEAMAREGNGYIYAGNHIGNLKNPKDFFDVNISEYNPYVAEAFEVAGNGSFKREHIDQLNEHKSIIYLLGEGGSIEKVLDIMEVASAVLHAGGIAVNVESSGRASTKEEWLEITSSKDIAQVFTAFIQMSREEKTFYTTGMQSFGYPDVETTSENITGSEVSTLFRIFCLYNIVEKPKITDGETFSTDPNSPIYLLKHKKCTMFEEEDPFYNPLGVWNLIRNHRPKN
;
A
#
# COMPACT_ATOMS: atom_id res chain seq x y z
N MET A 1 -3.12 -21.30 -4.25
CA MET A 1 -2.46 -20.15 -3.61
C MET A 1 -3.46 -19.02 -3.61
N ASN A 2 -3.69 -18.38 -2.46
CA ASN A 2 -4.51 -17.16 -2.42
C ASN A 2 -3.80 -16.09 -3.25
N LEU A 3 -4.55 -15.46 -4.15
CA LEU A 3 -4.04 -14.32 -4.92
C LEU A 3 -3.83 -13.14 -3.96
N PRO A 4 -2.74 -12.36 -4.11
CA PRO A 4 -2.58 -11.12 -3.38
C PRO A 4 -3.79 -10.21 -3.57
N LYS A 5 -4.25 -9.58 -2.50
CA LYS A 5 -5.38 -8.64 -2.52
C LYS A 5 -4.91 -7.25 -2.11
N ILE A 6 -5.51 -6.24 -2.72
CA ILE A 6 -5.37 -4.85 -2.33
C ILE A 6 -6.72 -4.43 -1.75
N ILE A 7 -6.68 -3.83 -0.56
CA ILE A 7 -7.85 -3.28 0.10
C ILE A 7 -7.58 -1.81 0.35
N LEU A 8 -8.44 -0.93 -0.18
CA LEU A 8 -8.36 0.51 0.03
C LEU A 8 -9.58 0.99 0.80
N GLY A 9 -9.39 1.66 1.93
CA GLY A 9 -10.42 2.37 2.67
C GLY A 9 -10.43 3.85 2.31
N ILE A 10 -11.56 4.35 1.83
CA ILE A 10 -11.72 5.74 1.37
C ILE A 10 -12.89 6.38 2.12
N PRO A 11 -12.64 7.09 3.24
CA PRO A 11 -13.68 7.83 3.94
C PRO A 11 -14.19 8.99 3.09
N GLY A 12 -15.48 9.28 3.20
CA GLY A 12 -16.12 10.38 2.49
C GLY A 12 -17.41 10.87 3.16
N TYR A 13 -18.04 11.86 2.54
CA TYR A 13 -19.20 12.57 3.10
C TYR A 13 -20.56 11.96 2.73
N TRP A 14 -20.58 10.86 1.98
CA TRP A 14 -21.82 10.22 1.53
C TRP A 14 -22.58 9.62 2.73
N LYS A 15 -23.82 10.06 2.95
CA LYS A 15 -24.68 9.56 4.03
C LYS A 15 -25.45 8.31 3.62
N THR A 16 -25.69 8.17 2.32
CA THR A 16 -26.44 7.05 1.76
C THR A 16 -25.72 6.50 0.54
N ARG A 17 -26.08 5.28 0.18
CA ARG A 17 -25.60 4.64 -1.05
C ARG A 17 -26.03 5.41 -2.29
N ASP A 18 -27.23 5.99 -2.29
CA ASP A 18 -27.73 6.78 -3.42
C ASP A 18 -26.92 8.07 -3.61
N GLU A 19 -26.52 8.73 -2.52
CA GLU A 19 -25.60 9.88 -2.58
C GLU A 19 -24.25 9.49 -3.20
N PHE A 20 -23.72 8.31 -2.87
CA PHE A 20 -22.48 7.80 -3.47
C PHE A 20 -22.65 7.48 -4.96
N ILE A 21 -23.76 6.83 -5.35
CA ILE A 21 -24.09 6.55 -6.76
C ILE A 21 -24.15 7.85 -7.57
N GLU A 22 -24.87 8.85 -7.08
CA GLU A 22 -24.99 10.15 -7.74
C GLU A 22 -23.64 10.86 -7.86
N ALA A 23 -22.82 10.83 -6.80
CA ALA A 23 -21.51 11.45 -6.81
C ALA A 23 -20.57 10.78 -7.82
N MET A 24 -20.51 9.45 -7.85
CA MET A 24 -19.73 8.70 -8.85
C MET A 24 -20.21 8.98 -10.28
N ALA A 25 -21.52 9.06 -10.52
CA ALA A 25 -22.05 9.36 -11.84
C ALA A 25 -21.70 10.77 -12.34
N ARG A 26 -21.56 11.75 -11.44
CA ARG A 26 -21.23 13.15 -11.78
C ARG A 26 -19.73 13.41 -11.84
N GLU A 27 -18.97 12.88 -10.89
CA GLU A 27 -17.58 13.26 -10.62
C GLU A 27 -16.60 12.07 -10.64
N GLY A 28 -17.07 10.84 -10.85
CA GLY A 28 -16.24 9.62 -10.90
C GLY A 28 -15.36 9.47 -12.15
N ASN A 29 -15.14 10.54 -12.92
CA ASN A 29 -14.21 10.57 -14.06
C ASN A 29 -14.39 9.40 -15.08
N GLY A 30 -15.63 9.04 -15.38
CA GLY A 30 -15.97 7.94 -16.31
C GLY A 30 -16.07 6.55 -15.67
N TYR A 31 -15.77 6.43 -14.37
CA TYR A 31 -16.11 5.28 -13.56
C TYR A 31 -17.53 5.41 -13.00
N ILE A 32 -18.24 4.29 -12.94
CA ILE A 32 -19.61 4.22 -12.42
C ILE A 32 -19.67 3.14 -11.36
N TYR A 33 -20.39 3.44 -10.27
CA TYR A 33 -20.77 2.47 -9.26
C TYR A 33 -22.10 1.81 -9.64
N ALA A 34 -22.12 0.49 -9.82
CA ALA A 34 -23.30 -0.28 -10.19
C ALA A 34 -23.33 -1.63 -9.46
N GLY A 35 -24.46 -1.95 -8.81
CA GLY A 35 -24.49 -3.07 -7.87
C GLY A 35 -23.43 -2.83 -6.78
N ASN A 36 -22.57 -3.81 -6.52
CA ASN A 36 -21.45 -3.69 -5.58
C ASN A 36 -20.09 -3.48 -6.27
N HIS A 37 -20.06 -2.95 -7.50
CA HIS A 37 -18.81 -2.81 -8.25
C HIS A 37 -18.62 -1.41 -8.80
N ILE A 38 -17.37 -0.97 -8.89
CA ILE A 38 -16.99 0.19 -9.71
C ILE A 38 -16.28 -0.33 -10.95
N GLY A 39 -16.65 0.22 -12.11
CA GLY A 39 -15.98 -0.08 -13.37
C GLY A 39 -15.97 1.11 -14.31
N ASN A 40 -15.06 1.08 -15.29
CA ASN A 40 -14.98 2.10 -16.33
C ASN A 40 -15.85 1.70 -17.53
N LEU A 41 -16.76 2.57 -17.97
CA LEU A 41 -17.62 2.29 -19.12
C LEU A 41 -16.84 2.03 -20.42
N LYS A 42 -15.61 2.58 -20.54
CA LYS A 42 -14.74 2.38 -21.71
C LYS A 42 -13.95 1.08 -21.65
N ASN A 43 -13.75 0.51 -20.47
CA ASN A 43 -13.08 -0.78 -20.29
C ASN A 43 -13.88 -1.70 -19.35
N PRO A 44 -14.92 -2.38 -19.85
CA PRO A 44 -15.85 -3.16 -19.04
C PRO A 44 -15.26 -4.47 -18.49
N LYS A 45 -13.95 -4.69 -18.58
CA LYS A 45 -13.28 -5.86 -17.99
C LYS A 45 -12.73 -5.61 -16.59
N ASP A 46 -12.62 -4.35 -16.19
CA ASP A 46 -12.01 -3.96 -14.92
C ASP A 46 -13.12 -3.54 -13.95
N PHE A 47 -13.63 -4.52 -13.20
CA PHE A 47 -14.58 -4.30 -12.11
C PHE A 47 -13.88 -4.50 -10.78
N PHE A 48 -14.10 -3.57 -9.86
CA PHE A 48 -13.56 -3.60 -8.50
C PHE A 48 -14.72 -3.76 -7.53
N ASP A 49 -14.60 -4.72 -6.63
CA ASP A 49 -15.59 -4.95 -5.59
C ASP A 49 -15.59 -3.78 -4.61
N VAL A 50 -16.78 -3.40 -4.17
CA VAL A 50 -17.00 -2.28 -3.26
C VAL A 50 -17.88 -2.70 -2.11
N ASN A 51 -17.36 -2.50 -0.91
CA ASN A 51 -18.14 -2.55 0.32
C ASN A 51 -18.26 -1.14 0.89
N ILE A 52 -19.42 -0.83 1.47
CA ILE A 52 -19.68 0.47 2.11
C ILE A 52 -19.86 0.20 3.60
N SER A 53 -19.08 0.91 4.42
CA SER A 53 -19.27 0.95 5.86
C SER A 53 -19.82 2.30 6.29
N GLU A 54 -20.56 2.30 7.40
CA GLU A 54 -20.98 3.52 8.08
C GLU A 54 -19.79 4.20 8.77
N TYR A 55 -20.07 5.37 9.35
CA TYR A 55 -19.13 6.13 10.17
C TYR A 55 -18.42 5.27 11.21
N ASN A 56 -17.10 5.44 11.31
CA ASN A 56 -16.28 4.79 12.32
C ASN A 56 -15.43 5.86 13.07
N PRO A 57 -15.65 6.05 14.38
CA PRO A 57 -14.98 7.11 15.15
C PRO A 57 -13.45 6.97 15.23
N TYR A 58 -12.89 5.81 14.88
CA TYR A 58 -11.45 5.55 14.96
C TYR A 58 -10.70 5.83 13.64
N VAL A 59 -11.40 6.21 12.56
CA VAL A 59 -10.79 6.45 11.24
C VAL A 59 -9.74 7.54 11.29
N ALA A 60 -10.02 8.67 11.95
CA ALA A 60 -9.08 9.79 11.98
C ALA A 60 -7.75 9.42 12.66
N GLU A 61 -7.82 8.69 13.78
CA GLU A 61 -6.63 8.16 14.49
C GLU A 61 -5.86 7.17 13.62
N ALA A 62 -6.56 6.23 12.98
CA ALA A 62 -5.94 5.24 12.10
C ALA A 62 -5.15 5.92 10.95
N PHE A 63 -5.72 6.95 10.33
CA PHE A 63 -5.06 7.72 9.27
C PHE A 63 -3.87 8.56 9.77
N GLU A 64 -3.96 9.13 10.97
CA GLU A 64 -2.84 9.88 11.58
C GLU A 64 -1.62 8.97 11.79
N VAL A 65 -1.84 7.76 12.30
CA VAL A 65 -0.80 6.74 12.50
C VAL A 65 -0.25 6.24 11.14
N ALA A 66 -1.14 5.82 10.23
CA ALA A 66 -0.77 5.27 8.92
C ALA A 66 -0.14 6.30 7.96
N GLY A 67 -0.43 7.59 8.16
CA GLY A 67 0.08 8.69 7.35
C GLY A 67 1.55 9.02 7.62
N ASN A 68 2.10 8.60 8.76
CA ASN A 68 3.49 8.88 9.15
C ASN A 68 3.84 10.37 9.10
N GLY A 69 2.92 11.22 9.56
CA GLY A 69 3.11 12.67 9.65
C GLY A 69 2.77 13.50 8.41
N SER A 70 2.24 12.90 7.32
CA SER A 70 1.77 13.67 6.15
C SER A 70 0.44 14.40 6.39
N PHE A 71 -0.36 13.93 7.34
CA PHE A 71 -1.67 14.50 7.63
C PHE A 71 -1.57 15.74 8.50
N LYS A 72 -2.17 16.85 8.03
CA LYS A 72 -2.33 18.09 8.78
C LYS A 72 -3.61 18.04 9.62
N ARG A 73 -3.72 18.94 10.59
CA ARG A 73 -4.90 19.06 11.45
C ARG A 73 -6.21 19.19 10.65
N GLU A 74 -6.20 19.94 9.57
CA GLU A 74 -7.36 20.11 8.67
C GLU A 74 -7.82 18.79 8.06
N HIS A 75 -6.89 17.91 7.65
CA HIS A 75 -7.24 16.58 7.14
C HIS A 75 -7.87 15.72 8.25
N ILE A 76 -7.32 15.79 9.47
CA ILE A 76 -7.85 15.06 10.62
C ILE A 76 -9.26 15.54 10.99
N ASP A 77 -9.52 16.85 10.97
CA ASP A 77 -10.84 17.40 11.24
C ASP A 77 -11.85 16.96 10.17
N GLN A 78 -11.47 16.96 8.88
CA GLN A 78 -12.29 16.42 7.80
C GLN A 78 -12.59 14.92 7.97
N LEU A 79 -11.59 14.12 8.33
CA LEU A 79 -11.75 12.70 8.62
C LEU A 79 -12.69 12.46 9.79
N ASN A 80 -12.69 13.29 10.84
CA ASN A 80 -13.65 13.18 11.94
C ASN A 80 -15.10 13.46 11.50
N GLU A 81 -15.30 14.18 10.40
CA GLU A 81 -16.62 14.53 9.89
C GLU A 81 -17.15 13.58 8.82
N HIS A 82 -16.39 12.54 8.43
CA HIS A 82 -16.84 11.55 7.46
C HIS A 82 -18.20 10.92 7.84
N LYS A 83 -18.86 10.30 6.87
CA LYS A 83 -20.19 9.70 7.04
C LYS A 83 -20.21 8.23 6.67
N SER A 84 -19.33 7.83 5.75
CA SER A 84 -19.15 6.45 5.33
C SER A 84 -17.71 6.22 4.87
N ILE A 85 -17.37 4.94 4.71
CA ILE A 85 -16.09 4.48 4.16
C ILE A 85 -16.39 3.57 2.99
N ILE A 86 -15.76 3.86 1.86
CA ILE A 86 -15.80 3.00 0.67
C ILE A 86 -14.56 2.10 0.73
N TYR A 87 -14.78 0.80 0.84
CA TYR A 87 -13.75 -0.21 0.74
C TYR A 87 -13.69 -0.72 -0.69
N LEU A 88 -12.61 -0.40 -1.40
CA LEU A 88 -12.31 -0.96 -2.72
C LEU A 88 -11.47 -2.22 -2.55
N LEU A 89 -11.86 -3.30 -3.21
CA LEU A 89 -11.11 -4.54 -3.25
C LEU A 89 -10.68 -4.83 -4.69
N GLY A 90 -9.40 -5.10 -4.86
CA GLY A 90 -8.83 -5.49 -6.14
C GLY A 90 -7.78 -6.57 -5.99
N GLU A 91 -7.47 -7.24 -7.10
CA GLU A 91 -6.34 -8.15 -7.14
C GLU A 91 -5.04 -7.34 -7.11
N GLY A 92 -4.06 -7.83 -6.36
CA GLY A 92 -2.68 -7.37 -6.44
C GLY A 92 -1.82 -8.30 -7.29
N GLY A 93 -0.52 -8.26 -7.04
CA GLY A 93 0.46 -9.15 -7.64
C GLY A 93 1.27 -8.54 -8.79
N SER A 94 1.04 -7.28 -9.13
CA SER A 94 1.72 -6.61 -10.26
C SER A 94 1.55 -5.09 -10.21
N ILE A 95 2.51 -4.35 -10.76
CA ILE A 95 2.43 -2.87 -10.84
C ILE A 95 1.22 -2.41 -11.67
N GLU A 96 0.84 -3.14 -12.71
CA GLU A 96 -0.30 -2.80 -13.57
C GLU A 96 -1.60 -2.77 -12.76
N LYS A 97 -1.89 -3.85 -12.02
CA LYS A 97 -3.05 -3.92 -11.12
C LYS A 97 -3.05 -2.87 -10.01
N VAL A 98 -1.87 -2.53 -9.47
CA VAL A 98 -1.74 -1.45 -8.49
C VAL A 98 -2.15 -0.12 -9.12
N LEU A 99 -1.68 0.19 -10.33
CA LEU A 99 -2.07 1.40 -11.03
C LEU A 99 -3.57 1.42 -11.36
N ASP A 100 -4.14 0.28 -11.77
CA ASP A 100 -5.56 0.19 -12.09
C ASP A 100 -6.45 0.52 -10.88
N ILE A 101 -6.15 -0.03 -9.69
CA ILE A 101 -6.92 0.29 -8.49
C ILE A 101 -6.67 1.73 -8.00
N MET A 102 -5.48 2.30 -8.25
CA MET A 102 -5.20 3.71 -7.94
C MET A 102 -6.07 4.68 -8.75
N GLU A 103 -6.32 4.38 -10.02
CA GLU A 103 -7.20 5.17 -10.89
C GLU A 103 -8.66 5.12 -10.38
N VAL A 104 -9.11 3.95 -9.93
CA VAL A 104 -10.47 3.79 -9.35
C VAL A 104 -10.58 4.54 -8.02
N ALA A 105 -9.58 4.43 -7.15
CA ALA A 105 -9.54 5.19 -5.92
C ALA A 105 -9.54 6.71 -6.18
N SER A 106 -8.82 7.15 -7.22
CA SER A 106 -8.84 8.55 -7.65
C SER A 106 -10.22 9.01 -8.10
N ALA A 107 -10.98 8.16 -8.81
CA ALA A 107 -12.38 8.44 -9.14
C ALA A 107 -13.26 8.60 -7.89
N VAL A 108 -13.07 7.75 -6.87
CA VAL A 108 -13.79 7.86 -5.59
C VAL A 108 -13.39 9.12 -4.83
N LEU A 109 -12.11 9.50 -4.84
CA LEU A 109 -11.64 10.77 -4.26
C LEU A 109 -12.27 11.97 -4.96
N HIS A 110 -12.35 11.95 -6.29
CA HIS A 110 -13.04 13.01 -7.05
C HIS A 110 -14.52 13.08 -6.67
N ALA A 111 -15.19 11.94 -6.49
CA ALA A 111 -16.59 11.85 -6.08
C ALA A 111 -16.86 12.18 -4.59
N GLY A 112 -15.92 12.77 -3.85
CA GLY A 112 -16.13 13.20 -2.46
C GLY A 112 -15.39 12.40 -1.39
N GLY A 113 -14.45 11.54 -1.78
CA GLY A 113 -13.50 10.92 -0.85
C GLY A 113 -12.50 11.93 -0.29
N ILE A 114 -12.05 11.68 0.95
CA ILE A 114 -11.21 12.59 1.75
C ILE A 114 -9.73 12.19 1.67
N ALA A 115 -9.42 10.90 1.77
CA ALA A 115 -8.08 10.35 1.81
C ALA A 115 -8.12 8.85 1.48
N VAL A 116 -6.97 8.19 1.31
CA VAL A 116 -6.90 6.74 1.06
C VAL A 116 -6.06 6.06 2.13
N ASN A 117 -6.59 4.99 2.71
CA ASN A 117 -5.84 4.04 3.52
C ASN A 117 -5.66 2.75 2.73
N VAL A 118 -4.44 2.31 2.51
CA VAL A 118 -4.11 0.99 1.98
C VAL A 118 -4.15 0.01 3.15
N GLU A 119 -5.35 -0.51 3.45
CA GLU A 119 -5.62 -1.45 4.55
C GLU A 119 -4.79 -2.73 4.45
N SER A 120 -4.34 -3.11 3.25
CA SER A 120 -3.46 -4.28 3.04
C SER A 120 -1.97 -4.01 3.32
N SER A 121 -1.61 -2.80 3.75
CA SER A 121 -0.25 -2.47 4.18
C SER A 121 -0.16 -1.55 5.40
N GLY A 122 -1.23 -0.83 5.74
CA GLY A 122 -1.26 0.13 6.84
C GLY A 122 -0.67 1.49 6.45
N ARG A 123 -0.65 1.82 5.16
CA ARG A 123 -0.16 3.09 4.63
C ARG A 123 -1.32 4.01 4.27
N ALA A 124 -1.31 5.25 4.72
CA ALA A 124 -2.30 6.25 4.32
C ALA A 124 -1.68 7.39 3.51
N SER A 125 -2.48 7.97 2.60
CA SER A 125 -2.11 9.13 1.78
C SER A 125 -3.24 10.14 1.76
N THR A 126 -2.89 11.43 1.74
CA THR A 126 -3.92 12.47 1.54
C THR A 126 -4.49 12.37 0.12
N LYS A 127 -5.63 13.01 -0.11
CA LYS A 127 -6.22 13.08 -1.46
C LYS A 127 -5.25 13.69 -2.47
N GLU A 128 -4.56 14.77 -2.11
CA GLU A 128 -3.64 15.48 -2.99
C GLU A 128 -2.45 14.60 -3.35
N GLU A 129 -1.85 13.95 -2.36
CA GLU A 129 -0.75 13.00 -2.57
C GLU A 129 -1.19 11.86 -3.50
N TRP A 130 -2.33 11.23 -3.21
CA TRP A 130 -2.81 10.11 -4.02
C TRP A 130 -3.05 10.50 -5.49
N LEU A 131 -3.69 11.64 -5.71
CA LEU A 131 -3.98 12.14 -7.06
C LEU A 131 -2.69 12.52 -7.82
N GLU A 132 -1.72 13.14 -7.14
CA GLU A 132 -0.41 13.45 -7.74
C GLU A 132 0.32 12.18 -8.17
N ILE A 133 0.39 11.19 -7.28
CA ILE A 133 1.08 9.91 -7.54
C ILE A 133 0.38 9.14 -8.67
N THR A 134 -0.95 9.08 -8.65
CA THR A 134 -1.73 8.39 -9.70
C THR A 134 -1.51 9.06 -11.06
N SER A 135 -1.43 10.39 -11.09
CA SER A 135 -1.18 11.12 -12.34
C SER A 135 0.24 10.97 -12.86
N SER A 136 1.25 10.94 -11.98
CA SER A 136 2.66 10.82 -12.37
C SER A 136 3.00 9.41 -12.85
N LYS A 137 2.37 8.39 -12.26
CA LYS A 137 2.68 6.96 -12.43
C LYS A 137 4.16 6.63 -12.15
N ASP A 138 4.82 7.48 -11.35
CA ASP A 138 6.20 7.26 -10.94
C ASP A 138 6.25 6.06 -9.97
N ILE A 139 7.02 5.03 -10.31
CA ILE A 139 7.04 3.77 -9.56
C ILE A 139 7.54 3.97 -8.12
N ALA A 140 8.47 4.90 -7.89
CA ALA A 140 8.99 5.15 -6.56
C ALA A 140 7.95 5.87 -5.67
N GLN A 141 7.14 6.75 -6.25
CA GLN A 141 6.00 7.35 -5.58
C GLN A 141 4.87 6.34 -5.32
N VAL A 142 4.53 5.50 -6.31
CA VAL A 142 3.54 4.42 -6.16
C VAL A 142 3.96 3.44 -5.06
N PHE A 143 5.24 3.06 -5.02
CA PHE A 143 5.81 2.28 -3.93
C PHE A 143 5.56 2.95 -2.57
N THR A 144 5.77 4.26 -2.48
CA THR A 144 5.62 5.02 -1.22
C THR A 144 4.16 5.09 -0.73
N ALA A 145 3.20 5.05 -1.66
CA ALA A 145 1.77 5.03 -1.33
C ALA A 145 1.29 3.67 -0.81
N PHE A 146 1.97 2.58 -1.18
CA PHE A 146 1.54 1.22 -0.86
C PHE A 146 2.38 0.52 0.21
N ILE A 147 3.63 0.92 0.42
CA ILE A 147 4.55 0.21 1.31
C ILE A 147 4.71 0.94 2.62
N GLN A 148 4.37 0.26 3.71
CA GLN A 148 4.65 0.71 5.06
C GLN A 148 5.94 0.05 5.56
N MET A 149 6.77 0.83 6.25
CA MET A 149 7.97 0.34 6.91
C MET A 149 7.79 0.50 8.41
N SER A 150 7.86 -0.61 9.12
CA SER A 150 7.53 -0.67 10.55
C SER A 150 8.70 -1.25 11.34
N ARG A 151 8.66 -1.01 12.65
CA ARG A 151 9.60 -1.58 13.60
C ARG A 151 8.84 -2.15 14.78
N GLU A 152 9.13 -3.40 15.10
CA GLU A 152 8.69 -4.05 16.32
C GLU A 152 9.92 -4.56 17.07
N GLU A 153 10.13 -4.06 18.29
CA GLU A 153 11.32 -4.33 19.11
C GLU A 153 12.65 -4.12 18.36
N LYS A 154 13.29 -5.23 17.95
CA LYS A 154 14.57 -5.29 17.22
C LYS A 154 14.41 -5.67 15.75
N THR A 155 13.19 -5.85 15.25
CA THR A 155 12.93 -6.24 13.87
C THR A 155 12.31 -5.06 13.14
N PHE A 156 12.90 -4.73 12.00
CA PHE A 156 12.28 -3.86 11.01
C PHE A 156 11.68 -4.72 9.91
N TYR A 157 10.55 -4.31 9.38
CA TYR A 157 9.90 -5.01 8.29
C TYR A 157 9.08 -4.09 7.38
N THR A 158 8.74 -4.59 6.20
CA THR A 158 7.76 -3.98 5.30
C THR A 158 6.43 -4.71 5.37
N THR A 159 5.36 -3.99 5.03
CA THR A 159 4.07 -4.55 4.66
C THR A 159 3.62 -3.93 3.34
N GLY A 160 2.95 -4.73 2.51
CA GLY A 160 2.33 -4.27 1.26
C GLY A 160 3.01 -4.74 -0.02
N MET A 161 4.18 -5.40 0.04
CA MET A 161 4.89 -5.86 -1.17
C MET A 161 4.08 -6.88 -1.98
N GLN A 162 3.14 -7.57 -1.34
CA GLN A 162 2.18 -8.46 -2.01
C GLN A 162 1.36 -7.75 -3.09
N SER A 163 1.06 -6.45 -2.93
CA SER A 163 0.34 -5.64 -3.92
C SER A 163 1.08 -5.65 -5.26
N PHE A 164 2.41 -5.69 -5.22
CA PHE A 164 3.29 -5.71 -6.40
C PHE A 164 3.71 -7.12 -6.82
N GLY A 165 3.31 -8.16 -6.08
CA GLY A 165 3.67 -9.55 -6.36
C GLY A 165 5.03 -9.98 -5.82
N TYR A 166 5.49 -9.35 -4.72
CA TYR A 166 6.77 -9.70 -4.08
C TYR A 166 6.61 -10.04 -2.60
N PRO A 167 7.53 -10.85 -2.04
CA PRO A 167 7.65 -11.03 -0.59
C PRO A 167 7.93 -9.69 0.10
N ASP A 168 7.46 -9.55 1.34
CA ASP A 168 7.89 -8.44 2.20
C ASP A 168 9.35 -8.63 2.63
N VAL A 169 9.92 -7.63 3.28
CA VAL A 169 11.34 -7.62 3.66
C VAL A 169 11.45 -7.38 5.15
N GLU A 170 12.40 -8.06 5.80
CA GLU A 170 12.75 -7.80 7.20
C GLU A 170 14.27 -7.74 7.41
N THR A 171 14.68 -7.08 8.49
CA THR A 171 16.06 -7.12 9.01
C THR A 171 16.05 -6.85 10.52
N THR A 172 17.09 -7.29 11.22
CA THR A 172 17.28 -6.93 12.63
C THR A 172 17.97 -5.57 12.77
N SER A 173 17.74 -4.90 13.91
CA SER A 173 18.26 -3.58 14.25
C SER A 173 19.72 -3.60 14.74
N GLU A 174 20.45 -4.69 14.52
CA GLU A 174 21.80 -4.84 15.04
C GLU A 174 22.80 -4.00 14.23
N ASN A 175 23.35 -2.96 14.87
CA ASN A 175 24.33 -2.03 14.29
C ASN A 175 23.84 -1.28 13.04
N ILE A 176 22.52 -1.09 12.90
CA ILE A 176 21.92 -0.36 11.78
C ILE A 176 20.86 0.61 12.30
N THR A 177 20.87 1.84 11.80
CA THR A 177 19.89 2.88 12.14
C THR A 177 18.60 2.72 11.34
N GLY A 178 17.50 3.31 11.83
CA GLY A 178 16.22 3.24 11.11
C GLY A 178 16.26 3.89 9.71
N SER A 179 17.06 4.95 9.52
CA SER A 179 17.25 5.59 8.20
C SER A 179 18.05 4.71 7.23
N GLU A 180 19.07 4.00 7.72
CA GLU A 180 19.82 3.02 6.94
C GLU A 180 18.91 1.85 6.53
N VAL A 181 18.08 1.33 7.45
CA VAL A 181 17.11 0.27 7.14
C VAL A 181 16.09 0.74 6.10
N SER A 182 15.51 1.93 6.26
CA SER A 182 14.55 2.49 5.30
C SER A 182 15.16 2.62 3.90
N THR A 183 16.44 3.01 3.82
CA THR A 183 17.17 3.09 2.55
C THR A 183 17.41 1.70 1.96
N LEU A 184 17.86 0.73 2.76
CA LEU A 184 18.04 -0.67 2.34
C LEU A 184 16.75 -1.27 1.79
N PHE A 185 15.65 -1.16 2.54
CA PHE A 185 14.33 -1.67 2.12
C PHE A 185 13.85 -0.99 0.84
N ARG A 186 13.91 0.34 0.77
CA ARG A 186 13.48 1.07 -0.43
C ARG A 186 14.26 0.61 -1.66
N ILE A 187 15.58 0.51 -1.57
CA ILE A 187 16.42 0.10 -2.70
C ILE A 187 16.14 -1.36 -3.09
N PHE A 188 16.11 -2.28 -2.13
CA PHE A 188 15.88 -3.69 -2.42
C PHE A 188 14.49 -3.94 -3.01
N CYS A 189 13.44 -3.34 -2.43
CA CYS A 189 12.08 -3.50 -2.92
C CYS A 189 11.89 -2.88 -4.32
N LEU A 190 12.40 -1.66 -4.55
CA LEU A 190 12.31 -1.03 -5.87
C LEU A 190 13.13 -1.79 -6.92
N TYR A 191 14.30 -2.32 -6.56
CA TYR A 191 15.07 -3.19 -7.44
C TYR A 191 14.26 -4.42 -7.86
N ASN A 192 13.53 -5.04 -6.94
CA ASN A 192 12.63 -6.15 -7.26
C ASN A 192 11.50 -5.73 -8.21
N ILE A 193 10.82 -4.62 -7.91
CA ILE A 193 9.68 -4.13 -8.70
C ILE A 193 10.10 -3.74 -10.13
N VAL A 194 11.22 -3.03 -10.26
CA VAL A 194 11.67 -2.42 -11.52
C VAL A 194 12.49 -3.41 -12.37
N GLU A 195 13.51 -4.02 -11.79
CA GLU A 195 14.46 -4.87 -12.54
C GLU A 195 14.00 -6.33 -12.64
N LYS A 196 13.02 -6.74 -11.82
CA LYS A 196 12.46 -8.10 -11.78
C LYS A 196 13.55 -9.21 -11.78
N PRO A 197 14.57 -9.10 -10.91
CA PRO A 197 15.65 -10.06 -10.84
C PRO A 197 15.14 -11.45 -10.42
N LYS A 198 15.86 -12.49 -10.83
CA LYS A 198 15.65 -13.84 -10.28
C LYS A 198 16.53 -14.01 -9.05
N ILE A 199 15.99 -13.69 -7.88
CA ILE A 199 16.69 -13.85 -6.61
C ILE A 199 16.44 -15.26 -6.07
N THR A 200 17.49 -15.92 -5.58
CA THR A 200 17.39 -17.24 -4.93
C THR A 200 17.81 -17.21 -3.47
N ASP A 201 17.28 -18.13 -2.65
CA ASP A 201 17.66 -18.24 -1.24
C ASP A 201 19.16 -18.49 -1.09
N GLY A 202 19.81 -17.73 -0.20
CA GLY A 202 21.25 -17.83 0.04
C GLY A 202 22.13 -16.93 -0.82
N GLU A 203 21.55 -16.20 -1.77
CA GLU A 203 22.26 -15.13 -2.48
C GLU A 203 22.54 -13.93 -1.57
N THR A 204 23.35 -13.00 -2.08
CA THR A 204 23.70 -11.78 -1.37
C THR A 204 23.21 -10.53 -2.08
N PHE A 205 22.89 -9.50 -1.31
CA PHE A 205 22.53 -8.18 -1.81
C PHE A 205 23.39 -7.09 -1.16
N SER A 206 23.69 -6.04 -1.93
CA SER A 206 24.24 -4.81 -1.41
C SER A 206 23.70 -3.63 -2.22
N THR A 207 23.54 -2.48 -1.58
CA THR A 207 23.00 -1.27 -2.22
C THR A 207 24.01 -0.61 -3.17
N ASP A 208 25.31 -0.79 -2.90
CA ASP A 208 26.42 -0.32 -3.74
C ASP A 208 27.73 -1.07 -3.37
N PRO A 209 28.81 -0.97 -4.17
CA PRO A 209 30.05 -1.72 -3.93
C PRO A 209 30.75 -1.46 -2.59
N ASN A 210 30.49 -0.34 -1.91
CA ASN A 210 31.09 0.03 -0.63
C ASN A 210 30.14 -0.17 0.55
N SER A 211 28.89 -0.57 0.29
CA SER A 211 27.89 -0.80 1.32
C SER A 211 27.98 -2.19 1.94
N PRO A 212 27.38 -2.42 3.13
CA PRO A 212 27.31 -3.74 3.72
C PRO A 212 26.68 -4.78 2.77
N ILE A 213 27.10 -6.03 2.93
CA ILE A 213 26.53 -7.17 2.21
C ILE A 213 25.50 -7.85 3.10
N TYR A 214 24.36 -8.22 2.54
CA TYR A 214 23.28 -8.92 3.22
C TYR A 214 23.11 -10.30 2.61
N LEU A 215 23.08 -11.35 3.43
CA LEU A 215 22.61 -12.68 3.03
C LEU A 215 21.09 -12.66 2.97
N LEU A 216 20.54 -13.12 1.86
CA LEU A 216 19.11 -13.22 1.66
C LEU A 216 18.62 -14.59 2.13
N LYS A 217 17.65 -14.59 3.05
CA LYS A 217 16.94 -15.80 3.48
C LYS A 217 15.46 -15.66 3.23
N HIS A 218 14.90 -16.51 2.37
CA HIS A 218 13.47 -16.57 2.13
C HIS A 218 12.80 -17.42 3.20
N LYS A 219 11.69 -16.92 3.74
CA LYS A 219 10.87 -17.67 4.69
C LYS A 219 9.39 -17.38 4.46
N LYS A 220 8.53 -18.23 5.03
CA LYS A 220 7.09 -17.95 5.07
C LYS A 220 6.82 -16.71 5.91
N CYS A 221 5.73 -16.00 5.60
CA CYS A 221 5.22 -14.96 6.47
C CYS A 221 4.61 -15.62 7.71
N THR A 222 5.10 -15.24 8.89
CA THR A 222 4.63 -15.73 10.19
C THR A 222 4.35 -14.60 11.17
N MET A 223 4.48 -13.34 10.72
CA MET A 223 4.20 -12.16 11.55
C MET A 223 2.70 -11.84 11.59
N PHE A 224 1.96 -12.30 10.58
CA PHE A 224 0.53 -12.07 10.41
C PHE A 224 -0.16 -13.40 10.14
N GLU A 225 -1.40 -13.56 10.61
CA GLU A 225 -2.26 -14.71 10.30
C GLU A 225 -2.76 -14.63 8.84
N GLU A 226 -3.13 -15.74 8.21
CA GLU A 226 -3.48 -15.76 6.77
C GLU A 226 -4.69 -14.87 6.41
N GLU A 227 -5.59 -14.63 7.36
CA GLU A 227 -6.75 -13.76 7.20
C GLU A 227 -6.44 -12.27 7.42
N ASP A 228 -5.27 -11.95 7.98
CA ASP A 228 -4.85 -10.57 8.22
C ASP A 228 -4.53 -9.88 6.87
N PRO A 229 -5.05 -8.66 6.62
CA PRO A 229 -4.75 -7.91 5.41
C PRO A 229 -3.26 -7.69 5.12
N PHE A 230 -2.39 -7.71 6.14
CA PHE A 230 -0.94 -7.56 6.01
C PHE A 230 -0.22 -8.86 5.68
N TYR A 231 -0.91 -10.01 5.74
CA TYR A 231 -0.31 -11.29 5.42
C TYR A 231 0.14 -11.34 3.97
N ASN A 232 1.42 -11.67 3.77
CA ASN A 232 2.00 -11.82 2.45
C ASN A 232 2.16 -13.31 2.09
N PRO A 233 1.35 -13.84 1.14
CA PRO A 233 1.40 -15.26 0.76
C PRO A 233 2.71 -15.64 0.04
N LEU A 234 3.50 -14.66 -0.40
CA LEU A 234 4.79 -14.86 -1.06
C LEU A 234 5.94 -14.95 -0.04
N GLY A 235 5.65 -14.76 1.25
CA GLY A 235 6.62 -14.85 2.33
C GLY A 235 7.37 -13.55 2.59
N VAL A 236 8.55 -13.68 3.17
CA VAL A 236 9.41 -12.57 3.59
C VAL A 236 10.87 -12.87 3.25
N TRP A 237 11.59 -11.89 2.72
CA TRP A 237 13.03 -11.88 2.63
C TRP A 237 13.65 -11.32 3.92
N ASN A 238 14.36 -12.17 4.66
CA ASN A 238 15.20 -11.73 5.77
C ASN A 238 16.58 -11.35 5.26
N LEU A 239 16.94 -10.06 5.39
CA LEU A 239 18.22 -9.50 5.00
C LEU A 239 19.18 -9.55 6.19
N ILE A 240 19.95 -10.62 6.26
CA ILE A 240 20.89 -10.85 7.36
C ILE A 240 22.21 -10.16 7.02
N ARG A 241 22.59 -9.14 7.79
CA ARG A 241 23.81 -8.39 7.54
C ARG A 241 25.06 -9.27 7.72
N ASN A 242 25.68 -9.63 6.60
CA ASN A 242 26.97 -10.31 6.56
C ASN A 242 28.08 -9.24 6.58
N HIS A 243 28.74 -9.08 7.72
CA HIS A 243 29.89 -8.17 7.79
C HIS A 243 31.10 -8.73 7.00
N ARG A 244 31.46 -8.07 5.88
CA ARG A 244 32.85 -7.80 5.42
C ARG A 244 32.85 -6.47 4.67
N PRO A 245 33.75 -5.52 4.99
CA PRO A 245 35.20 -5.69 4.81
C PRO A 245 36.08 -5.27 6.01
N LYS A 246 37.22 -5.95 6.18
CA LYS A 246 38.49 -5.27 6.50
C LYS A 246 39.24 -5.16 5.18
N ASN A 247 39.76 -3.99 4.87
CA ASN A 247 40.90 -3.89 3.96
C ASN A 247 42.04 -4.79 4.46
#